data_AF-R7NI77-F1
#
_entry.id   AF-R7NI77-F1
#
_cell.length_a   1.000
_cell.length_b   1.000
_cell.length_c   1.000
_cell.angle_alpha   90.00
_cell.angle_beta   90.00
_cell.angle_gamma   90.00
#
_symmetry.space_group_name_H-M   'P 1'
#
loop_
_entity.id
_entity.type
_entity.pdbx_description
1 polymer ?
#
loop_
_entity_poly.entity_id
_entity_poly.type
_entity_poly.pdbx_seq_one_letter_code
_entity_poly.pdbx_strand_id
1 'polypeptide(L)'
;MEDLFYLLLGVAVIVLPIYFIVKKVKNRGHKEKVVDQGPTIKELKEKKEIVKEKKVKVLKLKDIKHIEGISSLREEEDCALNVDDEEFTVITKIGNFNISLDRIVNAGIMSKKEMETKNKSVFARSLVGSMVGLGALGALSGIGQKVKNYYSHFLIINYRDKNTEEIKLLVFGLGKYDGGGQLFVNKLTKRLSNEKVDIDL
;
A
#
# COMPACT_ATOMS: atom_id res chain seq x y z
N MET A 1 -14.51 62.23 21.89
CA MET A 1 -13.36 61.72 21.10
C MET A 1 -13.49 60.23 20.80
N GLU A 2 -14.16 59.46 21.66
CA GLU A 2 -14.32 57.99 21.50
C GLU A 2 -15.17 57.62 20.27
N ASP A 3 -16.28 58.32 20.00
CA ASP A 3 -17.15 58.03 18.85
C ASP A 3 -16.47 58.21 17.49
N LEU A 4 -15.59 59.20 17.36
CA LEU A 4 -14.80 59.44 16.15
C LEU A 4 -13.81 58.29 15.91
N PHE A 5 -13.27 57.71 16.99
CA PHE A 5 -12.33 56.59 16.93
C PHE A 5 -13.03 55.31 16.47
N TYR A 6 -14.22 55.00 17.00
CA TYR A 6 -15.01 53.84 16.57
C TYR A 6 -15.52 53.96 15.13
N LEU A 7 -15.87 55.18 14.70
CA LEU A 7 -16.28 55.42 13.31
C LEU A 7 -15.11 55.23 12.34
N LEU A 8 -13.91 55.72 12.67
CA LEU A 8 -12.70 55.49 11.88
C LEU A 8 -12.27 54.01 11.87
N LEU A 9 -12.39 53.32 13.01
CA LEU A 9 -12.11 51.88 13.11
C LEU A 9 -13.07 51.06 12.25
N GLY A 10 -14.36 51.39 12.26
CA GLY A 10 -15.38 50.75 11.44
C GLY A 10 -15.10 50.90 9.94
N VAL A 11 -14.70 52.10 9.49
CA VAL A 11 -14.33 52.35 8.09
C VAL A 11 -13.06 51.58 7.71
N ALA A 12 -12.05 51.53 8.59
CA ALA A 12 -10.80 50.82 8.33
C ALA A 12 -11.01 49.31 8.15
N VAL A 13 -11.88 48.69 8.97
CA VAL A 13 -12.19 47.24 8.89
C VAL A 13 -12.87 46.87 7.57
N ILE A 14 -13.60 47.80 6.94
CA ILE A 14 -14.29 47.56 5.66
C ILE A 14 -13.38 47.87 4.46
N VAL A 15 -12.59 48.95 4.53
CA VAL A 15 -11.79 49.42 3.39
C VAL A 15 -10.51 48.60 3.18
N LEU A 16 -9.84 48.17 4.26
CA LEU A 16 -8.59 47.39 4.17
C LEU A 16 -8.74 46.04 3.45
N PRO A 17 -9.78 45.22 3.72
CA PRO A 17 -10.00 43.96 3.00
C PRO A 17 -10.27 44.20 1.51
N ILE A 18 -11.09 45.18 1.17
CA ILE A 18 -11.41 45.53 -0.22
C ILE A 18 -10.15 45.98 -0.96
N TYR A 19 -9.34 46.84 -0.32
CA TYR A 19 -8.06 47.27 -0.88
C TYR A 19 -7.11 46.08 -1.12
N PHE A 20 -7.01 45.14 -0.18
CA PHE A 20 -6.17 43.94 -0.35
C PHE A 20 -6.67 43.02 -1.47
N ILE A 21 -7.98 42.85 -1.61
CA ILE A 21 -8.59 42.06 -2.69
C ILE A 21 -8.30 42.73 -4.05
N VAL A 22 -8.56 44.03 -4.18
CA VAL A 22 -8.31 44.78 -5.42
C VAL A 22 -6.82 44.79 -5.78
N LYS A 23 -5.91 44.97 -4.80
CA LYS A 23 -4.45 44.89 -5.04
C LYS A 23 -4.00 43.50 -5.48
N LYS A 24 -4.57 42.43 -4.90
CA LYS A 24 -4.26 41.04 -5.25
C LYS A 24 -4.83 40.64 -6.62
N VAL A 25 -5.93 41.26 -7.05
CA VAL A 25 -6.53 41.07 -8.39
C VAL A 25 -5.78 41.90 -9.45
N LYS A 26 -5.41 43.15 -9.15
CA LYS A 26 -4.64 44.01 -10.06
C LYS A 26 -3.24 43.47 -10.35
N ASN A 27 -2.61 42.80 -9.38
CA ASN A 27 -1.33 42.10 -9.61
C ASN A 27 -1.44 40.81 -10.44
N ARG A 28 -2.64 40.34 -10.81
CA ARG A 28 -2.83 39.16 -11.69
C ARG A 28 -2.99 39.51 -13.17
N GLY A 29 -3.15 40.78 -13.54
CA GLY A 29 -3.35 41.21 -14.93
C GLY A 29 -2.30 42.22 -15.39
N HIS A 30 -1.47 41.83 -16.36
CA HIS A 30 -0.53 42.63 -17.14
C HIS A 30 0.75 43.14 -16.45
N LYS A 31 1.90 42.59 -16.88
CA LYS A 31 2.86 43.28 -17.78
C LYS A 31 3.97 42.33 -18.30
N GLU A 32 3.97 42.08 -19.61
CA GLU A 32 5.17 41.93 -20.47
C GLU A 32 5.94 43.28 -20.46
N LYS A 33 7.23 43.46 -20.80
CA LYS A 33 8.41 42.69 -21.26
C LYS A 33 9.61 43.67 -21.12
N VAL A 34 10.84 43.21 -20.87
CA VAL A 34 12.10 43.52 -21.64
C VAL A 34 13.27 42.69 -21.03
N VAL A 35 13.82 41.84 -21.90
CA VAL A 35 15.17 41.24 -22.05
C VAL A 35 16.24 41.52 -20.98
N ASP A 36 16.76 40.48 -20.31
CA ASP A 36 18.15 40.01 -20.43
C ASP A 36 18.32 38.57 -19.88
N GLN A 37 19.37 37.88 -20.31
CA GLN A 37 19.55 36.44 -20.48
C GLN A 37 19.53 35.55 -19.21
N GLY A 38 18.79 34.45 -19.29
CA GLY A 38 18.83 33.31 -18.35
C GLY A 38 17.70 32.31 -18.68
N PRO A 39 17.90 30.98 -18.53
CA PRO A 39 16.95 29.99 -19.04
C PRO A 39 15.59 30.12 -18.34
N THR A 40 14.55 30.29 -19.14
CA THR A 40 13.22 30.70 -18.68
C THR A 40 12.49 29.56 -17.96
N ILE A 41 11.90 29.86 -16.80
CA ILE A 41 11.09 28.99 -15.93
C ILE A 41 9.97 28.21 -16.66
N LYS A 42 9.60 28.59 -17.90
CA LYS A 42 8.62 27.88 -18.75
C LYS A 42 9.17 26.55 -19.30
N GLU A 43 10.44 26.46 -19.67
CA GLU A 43 11.05 25.19 -20.11
C GLU A 43 11.19 24.20 -18.93
N LEU A 44 11.40 24.71 -17.72
CA LEU A 44 11.33 23.94 -16.47
C LEU A 44 9.90 23.51 -16.10
N LYS A 45 8.86 24.16 -16.66
CA LYS A 45 7.45 23.81 -16.46
C LYS A 45 6.95 22.82 -17.52
N GLU A 46 7.36 22.95 -18.78
CA GLU A 46 7.07 21.94 -19.81
C GLU A 46 7.81 20.62 -19.55
N LYS A 47 9.06 20.65 -19.06
CA LYS A 47 9.73 19.44 -18.53
C LYS A 47 9.14 18.92 -17.22
N LYS A 48 8.30 19.69 -16.50
CA LYS A 48 7.57 19.23 -15.31
C LYS A 48 6.16 18.74 -15.62
N GLU A 49 5.62 19.03 -16.81
CA GLU A 49 4.32 18.53 -17.27
C GLU A 49 4.41 17.25 -18.10
N ILE A 50 5.59 16.91 -18.63
CA ILE A 50 5.89 15.56 -19.11
C ILE A 50 6.61 14.83 -17.97
N VAL A 51 5.99 13.77 -17.46
CA VAL A 51 6.32 13.07 -16.20
C VAL A 51 5.89 13.84 -14.94
N LYS A 52 4.57 14.04 -14.79
CA LYS A 52 3.96 13.76 -13.49
C LYS A 52 4.32 12.31 -13.18
N GLU A 53 5.42 12.06 -12.47
CA GLU A 53 5.65 10.78 -11.81
C GLU A 53 4.39 10.54 -11.00
N LYS A 54 3.57 9.62 -11.51
CA LYS A 54 2.37 9.15 -10.85
C LYS A 54 2.88 8.69 -9.50
N LYS A 55 2.63 9.45 -8.43
CA LYS A 55 3.14 9.15 -7.08
C LYS A 55 2.81 7.69 -6.83
N VAL A 56 3.82 6.83 -6.93
CA VAL A 56 3.62 5.39 -6.92
C VAL A 56 2.91 5.09 -5.62
N LYS A 57 1.67 4.60 -5.75
CA LYS A 57 0.78 4.53 -4.60
C LYS A 57 1.25 3.32 -3.80
N VAL A 58 2.24 3.47 -2.94
CA VAL A 58 2.78 2.34 -2.18
C VAL A 58 1.75 1.90 -1.13
N LEU A 59 1.34 0.64 -1.20
CA LEU A 59 0.55 -0.02 -0.17
C LEU A 59 1.52 -0.53 0.91
N LYS A 60 1.22 -0.29 2.18
CA LYS A 60 2.09 -0.67 3.29
C LYS A 60 1.32 -1.43 4.36
N LEU A 61 1.98 -2.41 4.96
CA LEU A 61 1.55 -3.08 6.19
C LEU A 61 2.76 -3.16 7.11
N LYS A 62 2.59 -2.79 8.38
CA LYS A 62 3.66 -2.78 9.38
C LYS A 62 3.27 -3.65 10.57
N ASP A 63 4.23 -3.88 11.45
CA ASP A 63 4.03 -4.53 12.74
C ASP A 63 3.43 -5.94 12.61
N ILE A 64 3.93 -6.69 11.60
CA ILE A 64 3.59 -8.09 11.38
C ILE A 64 4.78 -8.98 11.71
N LYS A 65 4.51 -10.27 11.89
CA LYS A 65 5.51 -11.25 12.30
C LYS A 65 5.69 -12.31 11.24
N HIS A 66 6.93 -12.61 10.85
CA HIS A 66 7.21 -13.75 9.97
C HIS A 66 6.85 -15.05 10.68
N ILE A 67 6.15 -15.94 9.99
CA ILE A 67 5.80 -17.28 10.51
C ILE A 67 6.45 -18.36 9.65
N GLU A 68 6.32 -18.27 8.33
CA GLU A 68 6.82 -19.28 7.41
C GLU A 68 7.05 -18.69 6.00
N GLY A 69 7.93 -19.33 5.22
CA GLY A 69 8.09 -19.06 3.79
C GLY A 69 9.39 -18.36 3.39
N ILE A 70 10.16 -17.84 4.34
CA ILE A 70 11.49 -17.26 4.10
C ILE A 70 12.51 -17.97 5.00
N SER A 71 13.30 -18.87 4.41
CA SER A 71 14.18 -19.79 5.15
C SER A 71 15.27 -19.10 5.98
N SER A 72 15.69 -17.90 5.60
CA SER A 72 16.69 -17.11 6.33
C SER A 72 16.11 -16.32 7.51
N LEU A 73 14.78 -16.24 7.64
CA LEU A 73 14.11 -15.54 8.73
C LEU A 73 13.70 -16.51 9.82
N ARG A 74 13.83 -16.05 11.07
CA ARG A 74 13.30 -16.80 12.21
C ARG A 74 11.80 -16.62 12.32
N GLU A 75 11.14 -17.59 12.97
CA GLU A 75 9.74 -17.44 13.36
C GLU A 75 9.61 -16.27 14.36
N GLU A 76 8.51 -15.52 14.26
CA GLU A 76 8.19 -14.32 15.04
C GLU A 76 9.12 -13.11 14.85
N GLU A 77 9.94 -13.12 13.79
CA GLU A 77 10.75 -11.95 13.42
C GLU A 77 9.88 -10.79 12.92
N ASP A 78 10.23 -9.56 13.31
CA ASP A 78 9.53 -8.35 12.90
C ASP A 78 9.66 -8.13 11.38
N CYS A 79 8.53 -7.92 10.73
CA CYS A 79 8.45 -7.67 9.29
C CYS A 79 7.52 -6.49 8.98
N ALA A 80 7.71 -5.92 7.80
CA ALA A 80 6.76 -5.03 7.16
C ALA A 80 6.62 -5.42 5.68
N LEU A 81 5.49 -5.07 5.08
CA LEU A 81 5.23 -5.25 3.65
C LEU A 81 5.12 -3.90 2.98
N ASN A 82 5.77 -3.76 1.84
CA ASN A 82 5.50 -2.70 0.88
C ASN A 82 5.07 -3.35 -0.44
N VAL A 83 4.10 -2.76 -1.11
CA VAL A 83 3.72 -3.12 -2.46
C VAL A 83 3.64 -1.85 -3.28
N ASP A 84 4.44 -1.77 -4.33
CA ASP A 84 4.35 -0.72 -5.33
C ASP A 84 3.60 -1.23 -6.57
N ASP A 85 3.97 -0.73 -7.75
CA ASP A 85 3.33 -1.12 -9.01
C ASP A 85 4.00 -2.36 -9.63
N GLU A 86 5.23 -2.71 -9.21
CA GLU A 86 6.04 -3.79 -9.79
C GLU A 86 6.38 -4.90 -8.79
N GLU A 87 6.57 -4.57 -7.52
CA GLU A 87 7.10 -5.48 -6.51
C GLU A 87 6.24 -5.56 -5.24
N PHE A 88 6.17 -6.78 -4.72
CA PHE A 88 5.82 -7.08 -3.34
C PHE A 88 7.12 -7.28 -2.55
N THR A 89 7.37 -6.42 -1.57
CA THR A 89 8.60 -6.43 -0.76
C THR A 89 8.28 -6.78 0.69
N VAL A 90 8.96 -7.81 1.21
CA VAL A 90 9.06 -8.09 2.64
C VAL A 90 10.29 -7.38 3.20
N ILE A 91 10.08 -6.43 4.11
CA ILE A 91 11.12 -5.64 4.76
C ILE A 91 11.43 -6.26 6.11
N THR A 92 12.69 -6.63 6.35
CA THR A 92 13.15 -7.23 7.60
C THR A 92 14.44 -6.59 8.09
N LYS A 93 14.97 -7.04 9.23
CA LYS A 93 16.25 -6.55 9.76
C LYS A 93 17.45 -7.07 8.98
N ILE A 94 17.34 -8.25 8.38
CA ILE A 94 18.45 -8.91 7.66
C ILE A 94 18.46 -8.59 6.17
N GLY A 95 17.40 -7.96 5.63
CA GLY A 95 17.32 -7.54 4.24
C GLY A 95 15.89 -7.44 3.73
N ASN A 96 15.78 -7.07 2.45
CA ASN A 96 14.51 -7.04 1.74
C ASN A 96 14.36 -8.28 0.86
N PHE A 97 13.18 -8.87 0.87
CA PHE A 97 12.82 -9.96 -0.03
C PHE A 97 11.80 -9.44 -1.04
N ASN A 98 12.23 -9.31 -2.29
CA ASN A 98 11.41 -8.75 -3.36
C ASN A 98 10.84 -9.89 -4.21
N ILE A 99 9.53 -9.84 -4.42
CA ILE A 99 8.80 -10.75 -5.29
C ILE A 99 8.10 -9.86 -6.31
N SER A 100 8.38 -10.08 -7.59
CA SER A 100 7.67 -9.40 -8.66
C SER A 100 6.16 -9.61 -8.52
N LEU A 101 5.39 -8.54 -8.64
CA LEU A 101 3.95 -8.52 -8.35
C LEU A 101 3.17 -9.46 -9.29
N ASP A 102 3.67 -9.62 -10.51
CA ASP A 102 3.13 -10.51 -11.54
C ASP A 102 3.21 -12.00 -11.19
N ARG A 103 4.08 -12.36 -10.22
CA ARG A 103 4.26 -13.71 -9.66
C ARG A 103 3.39 -13.95 -8.42
N ILE A 104 2.77 -12.92 -7.86
CA ILE A 104 1.81 -13.09 -6.76
C ILE A 104 0.53 -13.68 -7.34
N VAL A 105 0.16 -14.87 -6.88
CA VAL A 105 -1.00 -15.61 -7.38
C VAL A 105 -2.25 -15.16 -6.65
N ASN A 106 -2.21 -15.13 -5.32
CA ASN A 106 -3.30 -14.62 -4.49
C ASN A 106 -2.81 -14.28 -3.08
N ALA A 107 -3.68 -13.61 -2.33
CA ALA A 107 -3.45 -13.22 -0.96
C ALA A 107 -4.76 -13.30 -0.15
N GLY A 108 -4.65 -13.56 1.16
CA GLY A 108 -5.82 -13.57 2.03
C GLY A 108 -5.49 -13.64 3.52
N ILE A 109 -6.51 -13.42 4.35
CA ILE A 109 -6.42 -13.56 5.80
C ILE A 109 -7.17 -14.80 6.24
N MET A 110 -6.48 -15.66 6.99
CA MET A 110 -7.06 -16.85 7.58
C MET A 110 -6.97 -16.78 9.09
N SER A 111 -8.05 -17.12 9.78
CA SER A 111 -8.01 -17.28 11.23
C SER A 111 -7.22 -18.54 11.64
N LYS A 112 -6.70 -18.56 12.87
CA LYS A 112 -6.05 -19.76 13.42
C LYS A 112 -6.93 -21.00 13.30
N LYS A 113 -8.22 -20.87 13.63
CA LYS A 113 -9.20 -21.94 13.54
C LYS A 113 -9.32 -22.49 12.11
N GLU A 114 -9.36 -21.60 11.12
CA GLU A 114 -9.44 -22.01 9.71
C GLU A 114 -8.17 -22.74 9.25
N MET A 115 -6.99 -22.30 9.71
CA MET A 115 -5.72 -23.00 9.41
C MET A 115 -5.69 -24.40 10.02
N GLU A 116 -6.13 -24.56 11.28
CA GLU A 116 -6.17 -25.86 11.96
C GLU A 116 -7.15 -26.84 11.30
N THR A 117 -8.29 -26.34 10.82
CA THR A 117 -9.33 -27.17 10.21
C THR A 117 -8.97 -27.58 8.78
N LYS A 118 -8.23 -28.69 8.65
CA LYS A 118 -7.86 -29.30 7.35
C LYS A 118 -9.07 -29.37 6.40
N ASN A 119 -8.88 -28.84 5.19
CA ASN A 119 -9.71 -29.09 3.99
C ASN A 119 -11.20 -28.68 4.05
N LYS A 120 -11.67 -28.08 5.16
CA LYS A 120 -13.11 -27.73 5.31
C LYS A 120 -13.44 -26.31 4.86
N SER A 121 -12.57 -25.34 5.10
CA SER A 121 -12.90 -23.95 4.79
C SER A 121 -12.92 -23.71 3.27
N VAL A 122 -14.03 -23.13 2.77
CA VAL A 122 -14.15 -22.64 1.39
C VAL A 122 -13.04 -21.62 1.10
N PHE A 123 -12.71 -20.79 2.10
CA PHE A 123 -11.66 -19.78 1.98
C PHE A 123 -10.26 -20.39 1.89
N ALA A 124 -9.98 -21.47 2.65
CA ALA A 124 -8.71 -22.18 2.53
C ALA A 124 -8.53 -22.80 1.14
N ARG A 125 -9.61 -23.37 0.58
CA ARG A 125 -9.63 -23.91 -0.79
C ARG A 125 -9.48 -22.82 -1.85
N SER A 126 -10.08 -21.63 -1.66
CA SER A 126 -9.89 -20.51 -2.58
C SER A 126 -8.47 -19.94 -2.54
N LEU A 127 -7.79 -19.99 -1.38
CA LEU A 127 -6.41 -19.55 -1.27
C LEU A 127 -5.42 -20.49 -1.93
N VAL A 128 -5.57 -21.80 -1.77
CA VAL A 128 -4.67 -22.75 -2.43
C VAL A 128 -5.04 -22.99 -3.90
N GLY A 129 -6.25 -22.61 -4.34
CA GLY A 129 -6.74 -22.88 -5.69
C GLY A 129 -6.91 -24.37 -5.97
N SER A 130 -7.44 -24.71 -7.15
CA SER A 130 -7.62 -26.10 -7.59
C SER A 130 -6.30 -26.83 -7.88
N MET A 131 -5.22 -26.07 -8.13
CA MET A 131 -3.98 -26.60 -8.73
C MET A 131 -2.85 -26.90 -7.71
N VAL A 132 -2.90 -26.37 -6.48
CA VAL A 132 -1.80 -26.47 -5.49
C VAL A 132 -1.95 -27.69 -4.54
N GLY A 133 -3.08 -28.39 -4.61
CA GLY A 133 -3.25 -29.71 -3.99
C GLY A 133 -3.16 -29.74 -2.46
N LEU A 134 -3.36 -30.94 -1.90
CA LEU A 134 -3.41 -31.22 -0.46
C LEU A 134 -2.14 -30.82 0.30
N GLY A 135 -1.01 -30.61 -0.39
CA GLY A 135 0.28 -30.23 0.20
C GLY A 135 0.28 -28.85 0.87
N ALA A 136 -0.21 -27.82 0.19
CA ALA A 136 -0.30 -26.47 0.76
C ALA A 136 -1.31 -26.40 1.93
N LEU A 137 -2.42 -27.14 1.84
CA LEU A 137 -3.37 -27.27 2.95
C LEU A 137 -2.73 -28.00 4.14
N GLY A 138 -1.90 -29.02 3.88
CA GLY A 138 -1.11 -29.70 4.89
C GLY A 138 -0.12 -28.76 5.57
N ALA A 139 0.60 -27.94 4.81
CA ALA A 139 1.54 -26.95 5.31
C ALA A 139 0.84 -25.90 6.18
N LEU A 140 -0.26 -25.30 5.69
CA LEU A 140 -1.07 -24.34 6.46
C LEU A 140 -1.59 -24.94 7.77
N SER A 141 -2.06 -26.19 7.74
CA SER A 141 -2.52 -26.88 8.95
C SER A 141 -1.40 -27.17 9.93
N GLY A 142 -0.23 -27.56 9.44
CA GLY A 142 0.97 -27.75 10.26
C GLY A 142 1.40 -26.46 10.96
N ILE A 143 1.40 -25.33 10.22
CA ILE A 143 1.69 -24.01 10.76
C ILE A 143 0.65 -23.63 11.84
N GLY A 144 -0.64 -23.82 11.57
CA GLY A 144 -1.71 -23.51 12.53
C GLY A 144 -1.55 -24.24 13.88
N GLN A 145 -1.09 -25.49 13.85
CA GLN A 145 -0.81 -26.29 15.05
C GLN A 145 0.48 -25.88 15.78
N LYS A 146 1.52 -25.47 15.03
CA LYS A 146 2.83 -25.09 15.58
C LYS A 146 2.79 -23.74 16.28
N VAL A 147 2.06 -22.77 15.72
CA VAL A 147 2.08 -21.39 16.19
C VAL A 147 1.30 -21.24 17.50
N LYS A 148 1.93 -20.62 18.50
CA LYS A 148 1.33 -20.32 19.81
C LYS A 148 0.07 -19.44 19.65
N ASN A 149 -0.83 -19.46 20.64
CA ASN A 149 -2.12 -18.72 20.64
C ASN A 149 -1.99 -17.18 20.63
N TYR A 150 -0.84 -16.62 20.29
CA TYR A 150 -0.61 -15.17 20.25
C TYR A 150 -1.26 -14.50 19.03
N TYR A 151 -1.37 -15.20 17.90
CA TYR A 151 -1.99 -14.70 16.68
C TYR A 151 -3.35 -15.36 16.46
N SER A 152 -4.36 -14.53 16.21
CA SER A 152 -5.72 -14.99 15.88
C SER A 152 -5.95 -15.05 14.38
N HIS A 153 -5.19 -14.26 13.62
CA HIS A 153 -5.31 -14.10 12.17
C HIS A 153 -3.93 -14.13 11.52
N PHE A 154 -3.88 -14.67 10.32
CA PHE A 154 -2.66 -14.84 9.54
C PHE A 154 -2.85 -14.31 8.13
N LEU A 155 -1.90 -13.51 7.67
CA LEU A 155 -1.81 -13.11 6.27
C LEU A 155 -1.04 -14.18 5.50
N ILE A 156 -1.68 -14.70 4.45
CA ILE A 156 -1.12 -15.72 3.57
C ILE A 156 -0.95 -15.09 2.18
N ILE A 157 0.25 -15.21 1.61
CA ILE A 157 0.57 -14.79 0.25
C ILE A 157 1.06 -16.02 -0.53
N ASN A 158 0.41 -16.32 -1.64
CA ASN A 158 0.83 -17.36 -2.57
C ASN A 158 1.55 -16.73 -3.76
N TYR A 159 2.71 -17.26 -4.11
CA TYR A 159 3.49 -16.77 -5.23
C TYR A 159 4.17 -17.89 -6.01
N ARG A 160 4.38 -17.67 -7.30
CA ARG A 160 5.10 -18.59 -8.18
C ARG A 160 6.60 -18.43 -7.96
N ASP A 161 7.33 -19.52 -7.68
CA ASP A 161 8.78 -19.50 -7.58
C ASP A 161 9.43 -19.09 -8.92
N LYS A 162 10.55 -18.37 -8.85
CA LYS A 162 11.23 -17.85 -10.05
C LYS A 162 11.83 -18.98 -10.89
N ASN A 163 12.24 -20.07 -10.25
CA ASN A 163 13.06 -21.12 -10.86
C ASN A 163 12.25 -22.38 -11.12
N THR A 164 11.30 -22.73 -10.24
CA THR A 164 10.59 -24.01 -10.31
C THR A 164 9.15 -23.90 -10.81
N GLU A 165 8.63 -22.68 -10.97
CA GLU A 165 7.21 -22.40 -11.21
C GLU A 165 6.23 -22.97 -10.16
N GLU A 166 6.75 -23.56 -9.09
CA GLU A 166 5.95 -24.08 -7.98
C GLU A 166 5.33 -22.93 -7.19
N ILE A 167 4.14 -23.18 -6.64
CA ILE A 167 3.51 -22.22 -5.74
C ILE A 167 4.10 -22.36 -4.34
N LYS A 168 4.67 -21.26 -3.84
CA LYS A 168 5.19 -21.12 -2.49
C LYS A 168 4.28 -20.22 -1.66
N LEU A 169 4.28 -20.46 -0.35
CA LEU A 169 3.56 -19.66 0.63
C LEU A 169 4.51 -18.75 1.40
N LEU A 170 4.05 -17.53 1.67
CA LEU A 170 4.50 -16.71 2.78
C LEU A 170 3.37 -16.63 3.81
N VAL A 171 3.70 -16.79 5.09
CA VAL A 171 2.74 -16.68 6.19
C VAL A 171 3.25 -15.67 7.20
N PHE A 172 2.37 -14.73 7.55
CA PHE A 172 2.65 -13.70 8.54
C PHE A 172 1.57 -13.69 9.63
N GLY A 173 2.00 -13.61 10.88
CA GLY A 173 1.13 -13.43 12.04
C GLY A 173 0.65 -11.98 12.09
N LEU A 174 -0.66 -11.81 12.08
CA LEU A 174 -1.29 -10.54 12.39
C LEU A 174 -1.59 -10.52 13.89
N GLY A 175 -1.35 -9.38 14.54
CA GLY A 175 -1.70 -9.21 15.95
C GLY A 175 -3.20 -9.39 16.24
N LYS A 176 -3.65 -8.98 17.42
CA LYS A 176 -5.07 -9.18 17.83
C LYS A 176 -6.10 -8.46 16.95
N TYR A 177 -5.68 -7.49 16.14
CA TYR A 177 -6.55 -6.71 15.25
C TYR A 177 -6.10 -6.88 13.80
N ASP A 178 -6.99 -7.38 12.95
CA ASP A 178 -6.73 -7.75 11.56
C ASP A 178 -7.25 -6.73 10.53
N GLY A 179 -7.98 -5.69 10.96
CA GLY A 179 -8.57 -4.71 10.04
C GLY A 179 -7.56 -4.02 9.11
N GLY A 180 -6.34 -3.77 9.59
CA GLY A 180 -5.24 -3.26 8.76
C GLY A 180 -4.78 -4.28 7.70
N GLY A 181 -4.69 -5.55 8.09
CA GLY A 181 -4.41 -6.65 7.17
C GLY A 181 -5.53 -6.83 6.13
N GLN A 182 -6.80 -6.76 6.53
CA GLN A 182 -7.92 -6.95 5.62
C GLN A 182 -7.96 -5.84 4.57
N LEU A 183 -7.72 -4.60 5.00
CA LEU A 183 -7.56 -3.47 4.08
C LEU A 183 -6.38 -3.66 3.13
N PHE A 184 -5.27 -4.21 3.63
CA PHE A 184 -4.09 -4.51 2.82
C PHE A 184 -4.41 -5.56 1.75
N VAL A 185 -4.96 -6.72 2.13
CA VAL A 185 -5.37 -7.77 1.19
C VAL A 185 -6.35 -7.25 0.17
N ASN A 186 -7.41 -6.55 0.59
CA ASN A 186 -8.40 -6.00 -0.33
C ASN A 186 -7.78 -5.04 -1.37
N LYS A 187 -6.77 -4.26 -0.97
CA LYS A 187 -6.04 -3.38 -1.90
C LYS A 187 -5.08 -4.15 -2.79
N LEU A 188 -4.40 -5.16 -2.26
CA LEU A 188 -3.48 -6.03 -3.01
C LEU A 188 -4.24 -6.81 -4.08
N THR A 189 -5.32 -7.51 -3.72
CA THR A 189 -6.15 -8.28 -4.65
C THR A 189 -6.69 -7.38 -5.78
N LYS A 190 -7.13 -6.15 -5.46
CA LYS A 190 -7.56 -5.18 -6.49
C LYS A 190 -6.44 -4.79 -7.46
N ARG A 191 -5.17 -4.80 -7.03
CA ARG A 191 -4.04 -4.57 -7.95
C ARG A 191 -3.81 -5.77 -8.84
N LEU A 192 -3.85 -6.97 -8.27
CA LEU A 192 -3.64 -8.22 -9.01
C LEU A 192 -4.73 -8.42 -10.09
N SER A 193 -5.99 -8.11 -9.78
CA SER A 193 -7.11 -8.28 -10.71
C SER A 193 -7.14 -7.29 -11.87
N ASN A 194 -6.44 -6.16 -11.78
CA ASN A 194 -6.44 -5.14 -12.84
C ASN A 194 -5.54 -5.50 -14.03
N GLU A 195 -4.85 -6.64 -14.01
CA GLU A 195 -3.96 -7.04 -15.12
C GLU A 195 -4.01 -8.50 -15.55
N LYS A 196 -4.70 -9.41 -14.84
CA LYS A 196 -4.77 -10.83 -15.23
C LYS A 196 -6.08 -11.49 -14.83
N VAL A 197 -7.02 -11.58 -15.77
CA VAL A 197 -8.06 -12.61 -15.76
C VAL A 197 -8.15 -13.19 -17.16
N ASP A 198 -7.28 -14.15 -17.44
CA ASP A 198 -7.66 -15.30 -18.26
C ASP A 198 -7.58 -16.50 -17.33
N ILE A 199 -8.73 -16.89 -16.81
CA ILE A 199 -8.92 -18.19 -16.18
C ILE A 199 -10.15 -18.75 -16.89
N ASP A 200 -9.91 -19.47 -17.98
CA ASP A 200 -10.92 -20.37 -18.54
C ASP A 200 -11.28 -21.41 -17.47
N LEU A 201 -12.58 -21.52 -17.22
CA LEU A 201 -13.22 -22.45 -16.28
C LEU A 201 -13.24 -23.88 -16.83
#